data_AF-A0AAE0Q462-F1
#
_entry.id   AF-A0AAE0Q462-F1
#
_cell.length_a   1.000
_cell.length_b   1.000
_cell.length_c   1.000
_cell.angle_alpha   90.00
_cell.angle_beta   90.00
_cell.angle_gamma   90.00
#
_symmetry.space_group_name_H-M   'P 1'
#
loop_
_entity.id
_entity.type
_entity.pdbx_description
1 polymer ?
#
loop_
_entity_poly.entity_id
_entity_poly.type
_entity_poly.pdbx_seq_one_letter_code
_entity_poly.pdbx_strand_id
1 'polypeptide(L)'
;MFKHKGVHQYTWYQDTLGRRSMIDLVIVSSDLRPHVLDTRVKRGAELSTDHHLVVSWIRLRRRMPDRLGRPKRIVRVCWECLADPSVRGVFNSHLRESFNQIPREVGDIESEWTMFSTSIVDAAIRSCGRKVCGAGRGGNPRTQWWTLEVRDAVKLKKESYRAWLARGTPEAAEAYRQAKRTTAVVVSEAKTRVWEEFGEAMEKDYRTASGKFWQTVRRLRRGKQLSANTVYGGGGELLVSTGDIVGRWKEYFKDLLNPTDTPSVEEPEAEDSEVDSFITQAEVTEVVQQLLGGKAPGVDEIRPEYLKSLDVVGLSWLTRLCNIAWRSGTVPLD
;
A
#
# COMPACT_ATOMS: atom_id res chain seq x y z
N MET A 1 -8.24 44.55 12.76
CA MET A 1 -8.57 43.87 11.48
C MET A 1 -7.52 44.26 10.47
N PHE A 2 -7.02 43.34 9.64
CA PHE A 2 -5.98 43.65 8.66
C PHE A 2 -6.51 44.61 7.59
N LYS A 3 -5.75 45.67 7.30
CA LYS A 3 -6.14 46.65 6.27
C LYS A 3 -5.76 46.10 4.90
N HIS A 4 -6.77 45.82 4.08
CA HIS A 4 -6.62 45.35 2.70
C HIS A 4 -7.46 46.19 1.75
N LYS A 5 -7.10 46.21 0.47
CA LYS A 5 -7.97 46.76 -0.59
C LYS A 5 -9.31 46.01 -0.57
N GLY A 6 -10.42 46.68 -0.90
CA GLY A 6 -11.76 46.06 -0.87
C GLY A 6 -11.86 44.77 -1.70
N VAL A 7 -11.12 44.67 -2.80
CA VAL A 7 -10.99 43.46 -3.63
C VAL A 7 -10.39 42.25 -2.89
N HIS A 8 -9.82 42.43 -1.70
CA HIS A 8 -9.26 41.36 -0.87
C HIS A 8 -10.07 41.14 0.42
N GLN A 9 -11.25 41.75 0.52
CA GLN A 9 -12.14 41.67 1.68
C GLN A 9 -13.42 40.86 1.40
N TYR A 10 -14.03 41.02 0.22
CA TYR A 10 -15.26 40.32 -0.12
C TYR A 10 -14.98 38.88 -0.55
N THR A 11 -15.79 37.95 -0.06
CA THR A 11 -15.59 36.51 -0.28
C THR A 11 -16.56 35.97 -1.31
N TRP A 12 -17.77 36.53 -1.38
CA TRP A 12 -18.80 36.12 -2.33
C TRP A 12 -19.15 37.24 -3.31
N TYR A 13 -19.39 36.85 -4.56
CA TYR A 13 -19.72 37.76 -5.66
C TYR A 13 -20.84 37.19 -6.52
N GLN A 14 -21.83 38.03 -6.82
CA GLN A 14 -22.86 37.75 -7.81
C GLN A 14 -22.73 38.74 -8.96
N ASP A 15 -22.09 38.28 -10.03
CA ASP A 15 -21.75 39.11 -11.19
C ASP A 15 -23.00 39.68 -11.89
N THR A 16 -24.12 38.94 -11.91
CA THR A 16 -25.36 39.35 -12.60
C THR A 16 -26.05 40.57 -11.97
N LEU A 17 -25.92 40.75 -10.65
CA LEU A 17 -26.55 41.84 -9.90
C LEU A 17 -25.52 42.82 -9.30
N GLY A 18 -24.23 42.62 -9.57
CA GLY A 18 -23.14 43.43 -8.99
C GLY A 18 -23.06 43.36 -7.46
N ARG A 19 -23.64 42.32 -6.84
CA ARG A 19 -23.68 42.17 -5.38
C ARG A 19 -22.42 41.49 -4.87
N ARG A 20 -21.97 41.89 -3.68
CA ARG A 20 -20.80 41.31 -3.00
C ARG A 20 -21.02 41.29 -1.51
N SER A 21 -20.57 40.23 -0.85
CA SER A 21 -20.69 40.07 0.61
C SER A 21 -19.45 39.40 1.20
N MET A 22 -19.28 39.57 2.51
CA MET A 22 -18.24 38.90 3.29
C MET A 22 -18.95 37.85 4.14
N ILE A 23 -18.96 36.61 3.67
CA ILE A 23 -19.67 35.49 4.32
C ILE A 23 -18.75 34.35 4.74
N ASP A 24 -17.51 34.33 4.25
CA ASP A 24 -16.50 33.35 4.65
C ASP A 24 -15.54 34.00 5.66
N LEU A 25 -15.55 33.50 6.89
CA LEU A 25 -14.80 34.08 8.01
C LEU A 25 -13.84 33.05 8.62
N VAL A 26 -12.69 33.53 9.10
CA VAL A 26 -11.77 32.74 9.92
C VAL A 26 -11.95 33.17 11.36
N ILE A 27 -12.61 32.31 12.15
CA ILE A 27 -12.84 32.54 13.58
C ILE A 27 -11.68 31.90 14.34
N VAL A 28 -11.04 32.68 15.21
CA VAL A 28 -9.95 32.24 16.07
C VAL A 28 -10.25 32.56 17.52
N SER A 29 -9.81 31.68 18.41
CA SER A 29 -9.88 31.89 19.84
C SER A 29 -8.94 33.03 20.28
N SER A 30 -9.25 33.65 21.43
CA SER A 30 -8.54 34.84 21.93
C SER A 30 -7.04 34.59 22.19
N ASP A 31 -6.67 33.37 22.57
CA ASP A 31 -5.29 32.91 22.77
C ASP A 31 -4.50 32.75 21.45
N LEU A 32 -5.18 32.36 20.36
CA LEU A 32 -4.58 32.25 19.03
C LEU A 32 -4.55 33.57 18.27
N ARG A 33 -5.39 34.54 18.64
CA ARG A 33 -5.50 35.84 17.97
C ARG A 33 -4.16 36.59 17.81
N PRO A 34 -3.25 36.65 18.81
CA PRO A 34 -1.94 37.30 18.65
C PRO A 34 -1.02 36.60 17.64
N HIS A 35 -1.31 35.35 17.30
CA HIS A 35 -0.51 34.53 16.39
C HIS A 35 -0.97 34.65 14.93
N VAL A 36 -2.13 35.26 14.67
CA VAL A 36 -2.61 35.52 13.31
C VAL A 36 -1.81 36.68 12.71
N LEU A 37 -1.11 36.41 11.62
CA LEU A 37 -0.25 37.37 10.93
C LEU A 37 -0.99 38.18 9.87
N ASP A 38 -1.87 37.53 9.12
CA ASP A 38 -2.68 38.16 8.09
C ASP A 38 -3.87 37.26 7.73
N THR A 39 -4.98 37.85 7.28
CA THR A 39 -6.13 37.14 6.69
C THR A 39 -6.63 37.95 5.50
N ARG A 40 -6.67 37.32 4.32
CA ARG A 40 -7.10 37.98 3.08
C ARG A 40 -7.77 37.03 2.10
N VAL A 41 -8.56 37.62 1.20
CA VAL A 41 -9.14 36.91 0.06
C VAL A 41 -8.12 36.78 -1.09
N LYS A 42 -7.99 35.57 -1.64
CA LYS A 42 -7.15 35.22 -2.79
C LYS A 42 -8.00 35.13 -4.06
N ARG A 43 -8.22 36.29 -4.68
CA ARG A 43 -8.97 36.38 -5.95
C ARG A 43 -8.34 35.63 -7.12
N GLY A 44 -7.02 35.44 -7.15
CA GLY A 44 -6.36 34.69 -8.23
C GLY A 44 -6.50 33.16 -8.16
N ALA A 45 -7.15 32.63 -7.11
CA ALA A 45 -7.38 31.20 -6.95
C ALA A 45 -8.66 30.81 -7.69
N GLU A 46 -8.52 30.26 -8.89
CA GLU A 46 -9.66 29.79 -9.67
C GLU A 46 -10.19 28.45 -9.14
N LEU A 47 -11.31 28.51 -8.43
CA LEU A 47 -11.99 27.36 -7.82
C LEU A 47 -13.31 27.01 -8.53
N SER A 48 -13.71 27.79 -9.54
CA SER A 48 -14.97 27.63 -10.27
C SER A 48 -16.22 27.70 -9.38
N THR A 49 -16.15 28.46 -8.29
CA THR A 49 -17.26 28.79 -7.40
C THR A 49 -17.55 30.30 -7.45
N ASP A 50 -18.69 30.71 -6.89
CA ASP A 50 -19.06 32.11 -6.62
C ASP A 50 -18.39 32.68 -5.34
N HIS A 51 -17.59 31.86 -4.66
CA HIS A 51 -16.77 32.22 -3.51
C HIS A 51 -15.28 32.32 -3.88
N HIS A 52 -14.57 33.24 -3.24
CA HIS A 52 -13.13 33.33 -3.32
C HIS A 52 -12.47 32.72 -2.09
N LEU A 53 -11.32 32.09 -2.31
CA LEU A 53 -10.55 31.47 -1.23
C LEU A 53 -10.10 32.51 -0.18
N VAL A 54 -10.46 32.30 1.07
CA VAL A 54 -9.92 33.06 2.21
C VAL A 54 -8.69 32.34 2.75
N VAL A 55 -7.60 33.07 2.93
CA VAL A 55 -6.34 32.54 3.46
C VAL A 55 -5.92 33.33 4.69
N SER A 56 -5.63 32.62 5.77
CA SER A 56 -5.06 33.19 7.00
C SER A 56 -3.68 32.57 7.28
N TRP A 57 -2.72 33.42 7.61
CA TRP A 57 -1.39 32.99 8.06
C TRP A 57 -1.33 33.05 9.57
N ILE A 58 -0.99 31.93 10.20
CA ILE A 58 -0.93 31.80 11.65
C ILE A 58 0.47 31.29 12.03
N ARG A 59 1.12 31.99 12.96
CA ARG A 59 2.43 31.61 13.51
C ARG A 59 2.25 30.68 14.70
N LEU A 60 2.35 29.37 14.47
CA LEU A 60 2.34 28.39 15.56
C LEU A 60 3.75 28.24 16.16
N ARG A 61 3.89 28.41 17.48
CA ARG A 61 5.16 28.18 18.22
C ARG A 61 5.29 26.79 18.85
N ARG A 62 4.38 25.85 18.55
CA ARG A 62 4.51 24.47 19.06
C ARG A 62 5.60 23.72 18.28
N ARG A 63 6.41 22.92 18.99
CA ARG A 63 7.09 21.77 18.39
C ARG A 63 6.00 20.97 17.68
N MET A 64 6.07 20.89 16.35
CA MET A 64 5.24 19.95 15.62
C MET A 64 5.47 18.58 16.25
N PRO A 65 4.43 17.76 16.49
CA PRO A 65 4.65 16.35 16.79
C PRO A 65 5.59 15.83 15.72
N ASP A 66 6.59 15.05 16.12
CA ASP A 66 7.48 14.40 15.17
C ASP A 66 6.60 13.75 14.13
N ARG A 67 6.72 14.18 12.86
CA ARG A 67 5.88 13.59 11.81
C ARG A 67 6.18 12.11 11.88
N LEU A 68 5.16 11.29 12.20
CA LEU A 68 5.23 9.84 12.05
C LEU A 68 6.01 9.59 10.76
N GLY A 69 7.17 8.95 10.89
CA GLY A 69 8.19 8.90 9.84
C GLY A 69 7.56 8.62 8.49
N ARG A 70 8.16 9.16 7.41
CA ARG A 70 7.65 9.00 6.04
C ARG A 70 7.15 7.56 5.86
N PRO A 71 5.91 7.35 5.35
CA PRO A 71 5.36 6.00 5.23
C PRO A 71 6.40 5.11 4.56
N LYS A 72 6.80 4.04 5.25
CA LYS A 72 7.89 3.18 4.81
C LYS A 72 7.56 2.68 3.40
N ARG A 73 8.41 3.03 2.45
CA ARG A 73 8.36 2.53 1.08
C ARG A 73 8.96 1.13 1.13
N ILE A 74 8.11 0.11 1.09
CA ILE A 74 8.53 -1.28 1.13
C ILE A 74 8.65 -1.76 -0.31
N VAL A 75 9.84 -2.15 -0.72
CA VAL A 75 10.03 -2.83 -2.01
C VAL A 75 9.84 -4.32 -1.77
N ARG A 76 8.95 -4.97 -2.53
CA ARG A 76 8.73 -6.42 -2.45
C ARG A 76 8.66 -7.04 -3.83
N VAL A 77 8.96 -8.32 -3.93
CA VAL A 77 8.76 -9.10 -5.16
C VAL A 77 7.28 -9.14 -5.54
N CYS A 78 6.97 -8.98 -6.83
CA CYS A 78 5.60 -9.06 -7.34
C CYS A 78 5.18 -10.53 -7.56
N TRP A 79 5.19 -11.32 -6.49
CA TRP A 79 4.89 -12.76 -6.52
C TRP A 79 3.55 -13.11 -7.18
N GLU A 80 2.58 -12.18 -7.21
CA GLU A 80 1.29 -12.38 -7.86
C GLU A 80 1.42 -12.65 -9.38
N CYS A 81 2.56 -12.29 -9.99
CA CYS A 81 2.88 -12.60 -11.38
C CYS A 81 3.06 -14.11 -11.64
N LEU A 82 3.37 -14.92 -10.63
CA LEU A 82 3.51 -16.39 -10.78
C LEU A 82 2.17 -17.10 -11.06
N ALA A 83 1.04 -16.39 -10.93
CA ALA A 83 -0.24 -16.88 -11.42
C ALA A 83 -0.23 -17.03 -12.95
N ASP A 84 0.57 -16.25 -13.67
CA ASP A 84 0.75 -16.34 -15.12
C ASP A 84 1.68 -17.52 -15.47
N PRO A 85 1.23 -18.50 -16.29
CA PRO A 85 2.05 -19.63 -16.72
C PRO A 85 3.34 -19.22 -17.43
N SER A 86 3.35 -18.10 -18.17
CA SER A 86 4.54 -17.63 -18.89
C SER A 86 5.64 -17.18 -17.93
N VAL A 87 5.26 -16.39 -16.92
CA VAL A 87 6.18 -15.95 -15.85
C VAL A 87 6.68 -17.13 -15.04
N ARG A 88 5.82 -18.12 -14.77
CA ARG A 88 6.22 -19.37 -14.11
C ARG A 88 7.26 -20.15 -14.92
N GLY A 89 7.14 -20.15 -16.25
CA GLY A 89 8.14 -20.75 -17.14
C GLY A 89 9.51 -20.10 -16.98
N VAL A 90 9.57 -18.77 -16.99
CA VAL A 90 10.81 -17.98 -16.81
C VAL A 90 11.39 -18.15 -15.40
N PHE A 91 10.53 -18.21 -14.38
CA PHE A 91 10.93 -18.50 -13.01
C PHE A 91 11.66 -19.85 -12.92
N ASN A 92 11.08 -20.90 -13.51
CA ASN A 92 11.69 -22.23 -13.50
C ASN A 92 12.94 -22.32 -14.37
N SER A 93 13.06 -21.55 -15.47
CA SER A 93 14.31 -21.55 -16.25
C SER A 93 15.48 -21.00 -15.43
N HIS A 94 15.28 -19.89 -14.70
CA HIS A 94 16.31 -19.35 -13.80
C HIS A 94 16.66 -20.32 -12.67
N LEU A 95 15.69 -21.04 -12.12
CA LEU A 95 15.93 -22.07 -11.12
C LEU A 95 16.77 -23.22 -11.67
N ARG A 96 16.47 -23.72 -12.88
CA ARG A 96 17.25 -24.78 -13.53
C ARG A 96 18.69 -24.35 -13.82
N GLU A 97 18.88 -23.10 -14.28
CA GLU A 97 20.22 -22.54 -14.49
C GLU A 97 21.03 -22.52 -13.18
N SER A 98 20.39 -22.14 -12.08
CA SER A 98 21.03 -22.11 -10.75
C SER A 98 21.29 -23.53 -10.23
N PHE A 99 20.35 -24.44 -10.44
CA PHE A 99 20.47 -25.85 -10.04
C PHE A 99 21.63 -26.57 -10.74
N ASN A 100 21.87 -26.27 -12.02
CA ASN A 100 22.99 -26.84 -12.77
C ASN A 100 24.37 -26.41 -12.25
N GLN A 101 24.45 -25.33 -11.48
CA GLN A 101 25.69 -24.83 -10.88
C GLN A 101 25.99 -25.49 -9.52
N ILE A 102 25.07 -26.29 -9.00
CA ILE A 102 25.24 -26.95 -7.69
C ILE A 102 26.24 -28.11 -7.84
N PRO A 103 27.24 -28.20 -6.94
CA PRO A 103 28.10 -29.37 -6.84
C PRO A 103 27.29 -30.66 -6.65
N ARG A 104 27.75 -31.75 -7.30
CA ARG A 104 27.15 -33.07 -7.10
C ARG A 104 27.39 -33.63 -5.71
N GLU A 105 28.44 -33.15 -5.04
CA GLU A 105 28.70 -33.45 -3.63
C GLU A 105 27.72 -32.70 -2.75
N VAL A 106 27.20 -33.39 -1.75
CA VAL A 106 26.24 -32.85 -0.79
C VAL A 106 27.00 -32.00 0.23
N GLY A 107 26.69 -30.71 0.29
CA GLY A 107 27.23 -29.81 1.33
C GLY A 107 26.54 -30.03 2.68
N ASP A 108 26.96 -29.25 3.69
CA ASP A 108 26.18 -29.14 4.92
C ASP A 108 24.79 -28.53 4.67
N ILE A 109 23.86 -28.78 5.59
CA ILE A 109 22.46 -28.36 5.48
C ILE A 109 22.32 -26.83 5.30
N GLU A 110 23.19 -26.04 5.93
CA GLU A 110 23.18 -24.58 5.87
C GLU A 110 23.57 -24.06 4.49
N SER A 111 24.61 -24.63 3.91
CA SER A 111 25.08 -24.28 2.57
C SER A 111 24.04 -24.62 1.52
N GLU A 112 23.43 -25.81 1.61
CA GLU A 112 22.36 -26.26 0.70
C GLU A 112 21.11 -25.40 0.83
N TRP A 113 20.71 -25.06 2.06
CA TRP A 113 19.59 -24.17 2.32
C TRP A 113 19.85 -22.75 1.83
N THR A 114 21.03 -22.21 2.09
CA THR A 114 21.43 -20.88 1.61
C THR A 114 21.41 -20.83 0.09
N MET A 115 21.92 -21.85 -0.60
CA MET A 115 21.88 -21.91 -2.06
C MET A 115 20.46 -22.00 -2.59
N PHE A 116 19.60 -22.83 -1.98
CA PHE A 116 18.20 -22.98 -2.37
C PHE A 116 17.41 -21.70 -2.16
N SER A 117 17.46 -21.12 -0.95
CA SER A 117 16.73 -19.91 -0.56
C SER A 117 17.16 -18.70 -1.37
N THR A 118 18.46 -18.51 -1.60
CA THR A 118 18.95 -17.40 -2.42
C THR A 118 18.56 -17.56 -3.88
N SER A 119 18.63 -18.78 -4.42
CA SER A 119 18.29 -19.09 -5.81
C SER A 119 16.80 -18.93 -6.09
N ILE A 120 15.93 -19.37 -5.18
CA ILE A 120 14.47 -19.20 -5.33
C ILE A 120 14.06 -17.73 -5.22
N VAL A 121 14.66 -16.98 -4.30
CA VAL A 121 14.38 -15.55 -4.14
C VAL A 121 14.91 -14.76 -5.34
N ASP A 122 16.13 -15.04 -5.81
CA ASP A 122 16.71 -14.36 -6.98
C ASP A 122 15.95 -14.70 -8.27
N ALA A 123 15.59 -15.97 -8.48
CA ALA A 123 14.75 -16.37 -9.60
C ALA A 123 13.40 -15.63 -9.56
N ALA A 124 12.78 -15.50 -8.38
CA ALA A 124 11.55 -14.75 -8.20
C ALA A 124 11.73 -13.25 -8.48
N ILE A 125 12.83 -12.63 -8.04
CA ILE A 125 13.15 -11.22 -8.32
C ILE A 125 13.33 -10.99 -9.83
N ARG A 126 14.09 -11.86 -10.52
CA ARG A 126 14.36 -11.74 -11.96
C ARG A 126 13.11 -11.95 -12.82
N SER A 127 12.29 -12.94 -12.46
CA SER A 127 11.07 -13.30 -13.22
C SER A 127 9.89 -12.38 -12.95
N CYS A 128 9.61 -12.09 -11.68
CA CYS A 128 8.42 -11.34 -11.27
C CYS A 128 8.67 -9.83 -11.14
N GLY A 129 9.94 -9.43 -11.05
CA GLY A 129 10.33 -8.06 -10.76
C GLY A 129 9.98 -7.63 -9.33
N ARG A 130 10.39 -6.40 -9.00
CA ARG A 130 10.11 -5.75 -7.71
C ARG A 130 9.06 -4.68 -7.88
N LYS A 131 8.06 -4.67 -7.00
CA LYS A 131 7.08 -3.59 -6.89
C LYS A 131 7.24 -2.84 -5.57
N VAL A 132 6.92 -1.56 -5.63
CA VAL A 132 6.92 -0.70 -4.46
C VAL A 132 5.54 -0.72 -3.84
N CYS A 133 5.47 -1.13 -2.58
CA CYS A 133 4.30 -1.07 -1.73
C CYS A 133 4.47 0.01 -0.65
N GLY A 134 3.36 0.62 -0.25
CA GLY A 134 3.37 1.78 0.65
C GLY A 134 3.15 3.09 -0.10
N ALA A 135 2.85 4.16 0.65
CA ALA A 135 2.48 5.47 0.12
C ALA A 135 3.67 6.19 -0.54
N GLY A 136 4.11 5.66 -1.68
CA GLY A 136 4.86 6.43 -2.65
C GLY A 136 3.99 7.57 -3.17
N ARG A 137 4.64 8.65 -3.61
CA ARG A 137 4.00 9.70 -4.44
C ARG A 137 3.63 9.19 -5.84
N GLY A 138 3.33 7.89 -5.98
CA GLY A 138 2.71 7.31 -7.16
C GLY A 138 1.21 7.40 -6.92
N GLY A 139 0.55 8.24 -7.72
CA GLY A 139 -0.89 8.53 -7.76
C GLY A 139 -1.73 7.91 -6.65
N ASN A 140 -2.27 8.75 -5.77
CA ASN A 140 -3.45 8.37 -5.02
C ASN A 140 -4.44 7.72 -6.02
N PRO A 141 -4.95 6.49 -5.81
CA PRO A 141 -5.90 5.89 -6.74
C PRO A 141 -7.07 6.84 -7.07
N ARG A 142 -7.41 7.73 -6.11
CA ARG A 142 -8.37 8.83 -6.27
C ARG A 142 -8.01 9.88 -7.33
N THR A 143 -6.84 9.80 -7.96
CA THR A 143 -6.33 10.73 -8.98
C THR A 143 -6.04 10.06 -10.32
N GLN A 144 -6.50 8.83 -10.57
CA GLN A 144 -6.33 8.18 -11.88
C GLN A 144 -7.00 8.96 -13.02
N TRP A 145 -8.07 9.69 -12.74
CA TRP A 145 -8.73 10.59 -13.70
C TRP A 145 -7.92 11.87 -13.98
N TRP A 146 -6.84 12.13 -13.24
CA TRP A 146 -5.98 13.31 -13.44
C TRP A 146 -4.96 13.08 -14.56
N THR A 147 -5.46 13.03 -15.79
CA THR A 147 -4.65 12.82 -17.00
C THR A 147 -3.92 14.10 -17.45
N LEU A 148 -3.05 13.97 -18.47
CA LEU A 148 -2.42 15.13 -19.12
C LEU A 148 -3.48 16.06 -19.73
N GLU A 149 -4.49 15.50 -20.40
CA GLU A 149 -5.62 16.24 -20.98
C GLU A 149 -6.37 17.07 -19.91
N VAL A 150 -6.70 16.45 -18.77
CA VAL A 150 -7.34 17.15 -17.65
C VAL A 150 -6.44 18.25 -17.10
N ARG A 151 -5.13 17.99 -16.99
CA ARG A 151 -4.16 18.97 -16.52
C ARG A 151 -4.08 20.18 -17.44
N ASP A 152 -4.04 19.95 -18.74
CA ASP A 152 -3.94 21.01 -19.75
C ASP A 152 -5.22 21.82 -19.84
N ALA A 153 -6.39 21.18 -19.79
CA ALA A 153 -7.68 21.87 -19.71
C ALA A 153 -7.78 22.75 -18.44
N VAL A 154 -7.40 22.23 -17.27
CA VAL A 154 -7.39 23.00 -16.01
C VAL A 154 -6.36 24.14 -16.06
N LYS A 155 -5.20 23.92 -16.70
CA LYS A 155 -4.18 24.96 -16.89
C LYS A 155 -4.73 26.10 -17.75
N LEU A 156 -5.31 25.78 -18.90
CA LEU A 156 -5.94 26.75 -19.80
C LEU A 156 -7.03 27.53 -19.07
N LYS A 157 -7.92 26.85 -18.34
CA LYS A 157 -8.95 27.51 -17.51
C LYS A 157 -8.36 28.53 -16.54
N LYS A 158 -7.28 28.18 -15.86
CA LYS A 158 -6.59 29.08 -14.92
C LYS A 158 -5.93 30.27 -15.62
N GLU A 159 -5.35 30.05 -16.79
CA GLU A 159 -4.73 31.11 -17.60
C GLU A 159 -5.77 32.08 -18.13
N SER A 160 -6.87 31.58 -18.70
CA SER A 160 -8.02 32.39 -19.15
C SER A 160 -8.64 33.19 -18.00
N TYR A 161 -8.76 32.60 -16.80
CA TYR A 161 -9.26 33.30 -15.62
C TYR A 161 -8.35 34.48 -15.22
N ARG A 162 -7.03 34.27 -15.19
CA ARG A 162 -6.06 35.36 -14.90
C ARG A 162 -6.12 36.45 -15.96
N ALA A 163 -6.26 36.08 -17.23
CA ALA A 163 -6.38 37.04 -18.33
C ALA A 163 -7.67 37.87 -18.20
N TRP A 164 -8.79 37.24 -17.85
CA TRP A 164 -10.05 37.93 -17.57
C TRP A 164 -9.93 38.89 -16.39
N LEU A 165 -9.33 38.46 -15.27
CA LEU A 165 -9.11 39.34 -14.11
C LEU A 165 -8.20 40.54 -14.43
N ALA A 166 -7.23 40.37 -15.33
CA ALA A 166 -6.29 41.42 -15.69
C ALA A 166 -6.86 42.43 -16.70
N ARG A 167 -7.57 41.93 -17.73
CA ARG A 167 -8.06 42.76 -18.85
C ARG A 167 -9.47 43.28 -18.63
N GLY A 168 -10.33 42.51 -17.97
CA GLY A 168 -11.74 42.84 -17.73
C GLY A 168 -12.61 42.92 -19.01
N THR A 169 -12.12 42.46 -20.17
CA THR A 169 -12.84 42.58 -21.44
C THR A 169 -13.87 41.45 -21.64
N PRO A 170 -14.95 41.68 -22.42
CA PRO A 170 -15.96 40.65 -22.70
C PRO A 170 -15.37 39.44 -23.44
N GLU A 171 -14.37 39.62 -24.29
CA GLU A 171 -13.69 38.52 -25.01
C GLU A 171 -12.91 37.63 -24.03
N ALA A 172 -12.20 38.23 -23.07
CA ALA A 172 -11.48 37.47 -22.04
C ALA A 172 -12.45 36.71 -21.12
N ALA A 173 -13.62 37.31 -20.84
CA ALA A 173 -14.68 36.65 -20.09
C ALA A 173 -15.26 35.45 -20.86
N GLU A 174 -15.53 35.58 -22.16
CA GLU A 174 -16.03 34.47 -22.97
C GLU A 174 -14.99 33.36 -23.12
N ALA A 175 -13.71 33.71 -23.35
CA ALA A 175 -12.62 32.73 -23.39
C ALA A 175 -12.53 31.92 -22.08
N TYR A 176 -12.71 32.57 -20.92
CA TYR A 176 -12.80 31.87 -19.64
C TYR A 176 -14.06 30.98 -19.54
N ARG A 177 -15.25 31.46 -19.97
CA ARG A 177 -16.48 30.65 -19.99
C ARG A 177 -16.33 29.40 -20.86
N GLN A 178 -15.70 29.53 -22.02
CA GLN A 178 -15.42 28.41 -22.92
C GLN A 178 -14.45 27.43 -22.26
N ALA A 179 -13.29 27.90 -21.76
CA ALA A 179 -12.32 27.05 -21.09
C ALA A 179 -12.92 26.35 -19.85
N LYS A 180 -13.81 27.02 -19.11
CA LYS A 180 -14.55 26.45 -17.97
C LYS A 180 -15.48 25.32 -18.41
N ARG A 181 -16.27 25.51 -19.48
CA ARG A 181 -17.15 24.49 -20.06
C ARG A 181 -16.36 23.27 -20.55
N THR A 182 -15.33 23.50 -21.36
CA THR A 182 -14.45 22.44 -21.86
C THR A 182 -13.80 21.65 -20.72
N THR A 183 -13.29 22.34 -19.70
CA THR A 183 -12.70 21.68 -18.53
C THR A 183 -13.72 20.82 -17.79
N ALA A 184 -14.97 21.29 -17.65
CA ALA A 184 -16.02 20.52 -16.98
C ALA A 184 -16.34 19.22 -17.73
N VAL A 185 -16.43 19.27 -19.07
CA VAL A 185 -16.61 18.10 -19.93
C VAL A 185 -15.46 17.12 -19.78
N VAL A 186 -14.21 17.57 -20.00
CA VAL A 186 -13.01 16.73 -19.93
C VAL A 186 -12.85 16.08 -18.55
N VAL A 187 -13.11 16.82 -17.47
CA VAL A 187 -13.06 16.27 -16.11
C VAL A 187 -14.17 15.24 -15.87
N SER A 188 -15.37 15.49 -16.39
CA SER A 188 -16.50 14.56 -16.26
C SER A 188 -16.20 13.26 -17.00
N GLU A 189 -15.80 13.34 -18.27
CA GLU A 189 -15.45 12.17 -19.10
C GLU A 189 -14.30 11.37 -18.48
N ALA A 190 -13.23 12.04 -18.04
CA ALA A 190 -12.09 11.35 -17.40
C ALA A 190 -12.49 10.64 -16.10
N LYS A 191 -13.41 11.21 -15.31
CA LYS A 191 -13.93 10.56 -14.10
C LYS A 191 -14.84 9.39 -14.44
N THR A 192 -15.73 9.55 -15.41
CA THR A 192 -16.62 8.49 -15.87
C THR A 192 -15.82 7.29 -16.37
N ARG A 193 -14.84 7.51 -17.26
CA ARG A 193 -13.97 6.45 -17.78
C ARG A 193 -13.28 5.67 -16.67
N VAL A 194 -12.68 6.36 -15.70
CA VAL A 194 -12.01 5.69 -14.57
C VAL A 194 -12.99 4.89 -13.71
N TRP A 195 -14.22 5.36 -13.56
CA TRP A 195 -15.26 4.64 -12.82
C TRP A 195 -15.75 3.40 -13.57
N GLU A 196 -15.89 3.48 -14.90
CA GLU A 196 -16.23 2.36 -15.78
C GLU A 196 -15.13 1.29 -15.77
N GLU A 197 -13.87 1.68 -16.01
CA GLU A 197 -12.70 0.78 -15.93
C GLU A 197 -12.61 0.09 -14.56
N PHE A 198 -12.88 0.83 -13.48
CA PHE A 198 -12.92 0.27 -12.14
C PHE A 198 -14.06 -0.76 -11.97
N GLY A 199 -15.24 -0.48 -12.53
CA GLY A 199 -16.39 -1.37 -12.53
C GLY A 199 -16.12 -2.68 -13.28
N GLU A 200 -15.56 -2.59 -14.49
CA GLU A 200 -15.17 -3.75 -15.30
C GLU A 200 -14.13 -4.62 -14.60
N ALA A 201 -13.10 -3.98 -13.99
CA ALA A 201 -12.11 -4.70 -13.20
C ALA A 201 -12.74 -5.41 -11.99
N MET A 202 -13.67 -4.76 -11.30
CA MET A 202 -14.42 -5.36 -10.18
C MET A 202 -15.27 -6.55 -10.62
N GLU A 203 -15.94 -6.46 -11.77
CA GLU A 203 -16.75 -7.57 -12.30
C GLU A 203 -15.88 -8.76 -12.70
N LYS A 204 -14.74 -8.51 -13.36
CA LYS A 204 -13.76 -9.54 -13.68
C LYS A 204 -13.21 -10.20 -12.42
N ASP A 205 -12.84 -9.41 -11.40
CA ASP A 205 -12.35 -9.92 -10.13
C ASP A 205 -13.42 -10.73 -9.39
N TYR A 206 -14.70 -10.35 -9.46
CA TYR A 206 -15.78 -11.14 -8.87
C TYR A 206 -15.85 -12.56 -9.46
N ARG A 207 -15.73 -12.68 -10.79
CA ARG A 207 -15.82 -13.97 -11.49
C ARG A 207 -14.55 -14.82 -11.39
N THR A 208 -13.37 -14.18 -11.39
CA THR A 208 -12.07 -14.88 -11.53
C THR A 208 -11.25 -14.92 -10.25
N ALA A 209 -11.47 -13.99 -9.33
CA ALA A 209 -10.65 -13.80 -8.14
C ALA A 209 -11.46 -13.20 -6.98
N SER A 210 -12.51 -13.90 -6.52
CA SER A 210 -13.48 -13.41 -5.53
C SER A 210 -12.84 -12.85 -4.25
N GLY A 211 -11.68 -13.38 -3.84
CA GLY A 211 -10.88 -12.85 -2.73
C GLY A 211 -10.40 -11.40 -2.95
N LYS A 212 -9.93 -11.06 -4.17
CA LYS A 212 -9.52 -9.69 -4.53
C LYS A 212 -10.71 -8.73 -4.54
N PHE A 213 -11.84 -9.17 -5.10
CA PHE A 213 -13.10 -8.41 -5.08
C PHE A 213 -13.50 -8.02 -3.65
N TRP A 214 -13.59 -9.01 -2.74
CA TRP A 214 -14.00 -8.74 -1.37
C TRP A 214 -12.98 -7.90 -0.58
N GLN A 215 -11.68 -8.01 -0.89
CA GLN A 215 -10.68 -7.10 -0.33
C GLN A 215 -10.92 -5.65 -0.76
N THR A 216 -11.22 -5.42 -2.04
CA THR A 216 -11.53 -4.08 -2.57
C THR A 216 -12.80 -3.51 -1.95
N VAL A 217 -13.89 -4.29 -1.88
CA VAL A 217 -15.14 -3.89 -1.20
C VAL A 217 -14.89 -3.53 0.25
N ARG A 218 -14.12 -4.35 0.98
CA ARG A 218 -13.80 -4.10 2.39
C ARG A 218 -12.97 -2.82 2.57
N ARG A 219 -12.05 -2.51 1.64
CA ARG A 219 -11.30 -1.24 1.64
C ARG A 219 -12.19 -0.04 1.36
N LEU A 220 -13.16 -0.14 0.46
CA LEU A 220 -14.11 0.94 0.17
C LEU A 220 -15.04 1.21 1.34
N ARG A 221 -15.52 0.15 2.02
CA ARG A 221 -16.36 0.26 3.22
C ARG A 221 -15.60 0.74 4.45
N ARG A 222 -14.30 0.45 4.53
CA ARG A 222 -13.44 1.01 5.58
C ARG A 222 -13.34 2.52 5.37
N GLY A 223 -14.15 3.26 6.12
CA GLY A 223 -13.99 4.70 6.30
C GLY A 223 -12.60 5.03 6.86
N LYS A 224 -12.36 6.31 7.15
CA LYS A 224 -11.11 6.77 7.75
C LYS A 224 -11.00 6.24 9.19
N GLN A 225 -10.54 5.00 9.34
CA GLN A 225 -10.17 4.44 10.62
C GLN A 225 -9.01 5.27 11.14
N LEU A 226 -9.28 6.08 12.17
CA LEU A 226 -8.22 6.53 13.07
C LEU A 226 -7.56 5.25 13.55
N SER A 227 -6.24 5.12 13.38
CA SER A 227 -5.53 4.01 14.00
C SER A 227 -5.68 4.19 15.50
N ALA A 228 -6.60 3.44 16.09
CA ALA A 228 -6.65 3.25 17.52
C ALA A 228 -5.43 2.39 17.86
N ASN A 229 -4.26 3.01 17.99
CA ASN A 229 -3.09 2.41 18.60
C ASN A 229 -3.34 2.36 20.11
N THR A 230 -4.37 1.62 20.49
CA THR A 230 -4.81 1.49 21.88
C THR A 230 -5.15 0.04 22.14
N VAL A 231 -4.44 -0.54 23.09
CA VAL A 231 -4.61 -1.93 23.54
C VAL A 231 -4.93 -1.89 25.03
N TYR A 232 -5.81 -2.77 25.49
CA TYR A 232 -6.08 -2.90 26.92
C TYR A 232 -5.00 -3.76 27.58
N GLY A 233 -4.47 -3.28 28.72
CA GLY A 233 -3.56 -4.02 29.56
C GLY A 233 -4.26 -5.17 30.30
N GLY A 234 -3.48 -6.00 30.99
CA GLY A 234 -4.00 -7.15 31.74
C GLY A 234 -4.99 -6.77 32.86
N GLY A 235 -4.89 -5.54 33.38
CA GLY A 235 -5.79 -4.97 34.40
C GLY A 235 -6.94 -4.12 33.83
N GLY A 236 -7.11 -4.05 32.50
CA GLY A 236 -8.17 -3.26 31.85
C GLY A 236 -7.82 -1.78 31.59
N GLU A 237 -6.59 -1.36 31.84
CA GLU A 237 -6.08 -0.02 31.52
C GLU A 237 -5.82 0.20 30.02
N LEU A 238 -5.98 1.43 29.53
CA LEU A 238 -5.81 1.76 28.11
C LEU A 238 -4.34 2.14 27.80
N LEU A 239 -3.63 1.31 27.04
CA LEU A 239 -2.24 1.54 26.64
C LEU A 239 -2.17 2.29 25.31
N VAL A 240 -1.56 3.49 25.31
CA VAL A 240 -1.40 4.38 24.14
C VAL A 240 0.05 4.50 23.65
N SER A 241 1.03 4.15 24.49
CA SER A 241 2.46 4.19 24.16
C SER A 241 2.87 2.97 23.36
N THR A 242 3.72 3.16 22.34
CA THR A 242 4.23 2.04 21.52
C THR A 242 5.03 1.04 22.34
N GLY A 243 5.79 1.49 23.34
CA GLY A 243 6.56 0.59 24.22
C GLY A 243 5.65 -0.32 25.05
N ASP A 244 4.63 0.27 25.67
CA ASP A 244 3.69 -0.45 26.53
C ASP A 244 2.85 -1.44 25.73
N ILE A 245 2.42 -1.07 24.51
CA ILE A 245 1.70 -1.96 23.60
C ILE A 245 2.58 -3.16 23.21
N VAL A 246 3.85 -2.94 22.88
CA VAL A 246 4.78 -4.04 22.54
C VAL A 246 5.05 -4.94 23.75
N GLY A 247 5.20 -4.36 24.94
CA GLY A 247 5.31 -5.10 26.20
C GLY A 247 4.09 -6.00 26.44
N ARG A 248 2.88 -5.46 26.26
CA ARG A 248 1.63 -6.21 26.41
C ARG A 248 1.51 -7.38 25.42
N TRP A 249 1.93 -7.18 24.17
CA TRP A 249 1.99 -8.27 23.18
C TRP A 249 3.00 -9.35 23.56
N LYS A 250 4.17 -8.96 24.08
CA LYS A 250 5.19 -9.90 24.55
C LYS A 250 4.64 -10.78 25.68
N GLU A 251 3.98 -10.18 26.66
CA GLU A 251 3.33 -10.91 27.76
C GLU A 251 2.26 -11.87 27.23
N TYR A 252 1.36 -11.38 26.38
CA TYR A 252 0.30 -12.20 25.79
C TYR A 252 0.83 -13.44 25.06
N PHE A 253 1.84 -13.27 24.19
CA PHE A 253 2.40 -14.40 23.46
C PHE A 253 3.25 -15.31 24.34
N LYS A 254 3.91 -14.78 25.37
CA LYS A 254 4.66 -15.60 26.33
C LYS A 254 3.72 -16.55 27.06
N ASP A 255 2.57 -16.06 27.52
CA ASP A 255 1.58 -16.86 28.24
C ASP A 255 0.85 -17.84 27.30
N LEU A 256 0.55 -17.42 26.07
CA LEU A 256 -0.13 -18.25 25.08
C LEU A 256 0.74 -19.41 24.56
N LEU A 257 2.03 -19.15 24.32
CA LEU A 257 2.95 -20.11 23.70
C LEU A 257 3.70 -20.97 24.72
N ASN A 258 3.69 -20.59 26.00
CA ASN A 258 4.27 -21.38 27.09
C ASN A 258 3.21 -21.60 28.19
N PRO A 259 2.16 -22.38 27.93
CA PRO A 259 1.18 -22.70 28.96
C PRO A 259 1.88 -23.44 30.11
N THR A 260 1.68 -22.94 31.34
CA THR A 260 2.25 -23.53 32.56
C THR A 260 1.71 -24.94 32.85
N ASP A 261 0.56 -25.28 32.24
CA ASP A 261 -0.06 -26.59 32.28
C ASP A 261 0.19 -27.34 30.97
N THR A 262 1.45 -27.69 30.69
CA THR A 262 1.73 -28.83 29.81
C THR A 262 1.49 -30.10 30.62
N PRO A 263 0.46 -30.93 30.32
CA PRO A 263 0.48 -32.30 30.80
C PRO A 263 1.76 -32.92 30.24
N SER A 264 2.54 -33.62 31.07
CA SER A 264 3.60 -34.47 30.56
C SER A 264 2.94 -35.52 29.67
N VAL A 265 2.92 -35.25 28.37
CA VAL A 265 2.68 -36.31 27.39
C VAL A 265 3.94 -37.14 27.48
N GLU A 266 3.86 -38.28 28.18
CA GLU A 266 4.79 -39.37 27.93
C GLU A 266 4.66 -39.67 26.44
N GLU A 267 5.65 -39.25 25.66
CA GLU A 267 5.78 -39.73 24.29
C GLU A 267 5.86 -41.25 24.40
N PRO A 268 4.95 -42.00 23.76
CA PRO A 268 5.14 -43.43 23.69
C PRO A 268 6.46 -43.64 22.96
N GLU A 269 7.39 -44.36 23.59
CA GLU A 269 8.56 -44.89 22.90
C GLU A 269 8.03 -45.61 21.66
N ALA A 270 8.23 -44.99 20.49
CA ALA A 270 7.90 -45.62 19.24
C ALA A 270 8.82 -46.83 19.15
N GLU A 271 8.24 -48.03 19.09
CA GLU A 271 8.97 -49.21 18.65
C GLU A 271 9.64 -48.85 17.32
N ASP A 272 10.97 -48.93 17.35
CA ASP A 272 11.88 -48.64 16.25
C ASP A 272 11.60 -49.65 15.12
N SER A 273 10.55 -49.39 14.34
CA SER A 273 10.32 -50.08 13.09
C SER A 273 11.28 -49.49 12.07
N GLU A 274 12.44 -50.14 12.01
CA GLU A 274 13.55 -49.96 11.10
C GLU A 274 13.07 -49.94 9.62
N VAL A 275 12.56 -48.79 9.18
CA VAL A 275 12.50 -48.42 7.76
C VAL A 275 12.84 -46.93 7.66
N ASP A 276 14.13 -46.61 7.68
CA ASP A 276 14.68 -45.31 7.33
C ASP A 276 14.36 -45.01 5.86
N SER A 277 13.12 -44.59 5.63
CA SER A 277 12.54 -44.41 4.31
C SER A 277 12.95 -43.03 3.80
N PHE A 278 13.62 -42.99 2.66
CA PHE A 278 13.94 -41.73 2.00
C PHE A 278 12.65 -40.96 1.68
N ILE A 279 12.64 -39.67 2.02
CA ILE A 279 11.55 -38.76 1.65
C ILE A 279 11.51 -38.70 0.12
N THR A 280 10.41 -39.15 -0.46
CA THR A 280 10.22 -39.23 -1.89
C THR A 280 9.79 -37.89 -2.48
N GLN A 281 10.09 -37.66 -3.75
CA GLN A 281 9.65 -36.45 -4.43
C GLN A 281 8.11 -36.37 -4.55
N ALA A 282 7.42 -37.51 -4.56
CA ALA A 282 5.96 -37.56 -4.60
C ALA A 282 5.33 -36.99 -3.32
N GLU A 283 5.86 -37.38 -2.16
CA GLU A 283 5.43 -36.86 -0.85
C GLU A 283 5.65 -35.35 -0.75
N VAL A 284 6.84 -34.87 -1.15
CA VAL A 284 7.15 -33.43 -1.15
C VAL A 284 6.20 -32.67 -2.08
N THR A 285 5.89 -33.23 -3.25
CA THR A 285 4.97 -32.61 -4.22
C THR A 285 3.56 -32.48 -3.65
N GLU A 286 3.05 -33.51 -2.98
CA GLU A 286 1.73 -33.51 -2.36
C GLU A 286 1.64 -32.44 -1.27
N VAL A 287 2.62 -32.39 -0.36
CA VAL A 287 2.66 -31.41 0.73
C VAL A 287 2.76 -29.98 0.20
N VAL A 288 3.59 -29.74 -0.82
CA VAL A 288 3.72 -28.42 -1.46
C VAL A 288 2.38 -27.95 -2.04
N GLN A 289 1.60 -28.85 -2.63
CA GLN A 289 0.28 -28.51 -3.18
C GLN A 289 -0.72 -28.12 -2.08
N GLN A 290 -0.61 -28.73 -0.89
CA GLN A 290 -1.47 -28.44 0.27
C GLN A 290 -1.17 -27.09 0.94
N LEU A 291 -0.02 -26.47 0.68
CA LEU A 291 0.35 -25.18 1.31
C LEU A 291 -0.73 -24.11 1.12
N LEU A 292 -0.96 -23.26 2.12
CA LEU A 292 -1.93 -22.18 1.97
C LEU A 292 -1.32 -20.99 1.20
N GLY A 293 -1.96 -20.60 0.09
CA GLY A 293 -1.59 -19.40 -0.65
C GLY A 293 -1.97 -18.10 0.08
N GLY A 294 -1.34 -17.01 -0.31
CA GLY A 294 -1.58 -15.64 0.16
C GLY A 294 -0.94 -15.31 1.51
N LYS A 295 -0.05 -16.17 2.01
CA LYS A 295 0.64 -15.96 3.30
C LYS A 295 1.83 -15.01 3.16
N ALA A 296 2.23 -14.41 4.27
CA ALA A 296 3.46 -13.61 4.31
C ALA A 296 4.67 -14.56 4.34
N PRO A 297 5.80 -14.18 3.72
CA PRO A 297 7.03 -14.94 3.81
C PRO A 297 7.61 -14.82 5.23
N GLY A 298 8.46 -15.78 5.58
CA GLY A 298 9.27 -15.74 6.80
C GLY A 298 10.48 -14.82 6.67
N VAL A 299 11.46 -15.04 7.54
CA VAL A 299 12.76 -14.35 7.50
C VAL A 299 13.54 -14.71 6.22
N ASP A 300 13.33 -15.93 5.72
CA ASP A 300 13.83 -16.50 4.47
C ASP A 300 13.35 -15.79 3.18
N GLU A 301 12.37 -14.88 3.28
CA GLU A 301 11.67 -14.26 2.16
C GLU A 301 10.94 -15.24 1.22
N ILE A 302 10.84 -16.53 1.56
CA ILE A 302 10.20 -17.56 0.73
C ILE A 302 8.69 -17.56 0.97
N ARG A 303 7.94 -17.54 -0.14
CA ARG A 303 6.48 -17.62 -0.12
C ARG A 303 5.99 -19.00 -0.53
N PRO A 304 4.82 -19.44 -0.03
CA PRO A 304 4.17 -20.65 -0.52
C PRO A 304 3.97 -20.66 -2.05
N GLU A 305 3.75 -19.51 -2.67
CA GLU A 305 3.62 -19.40 -4.13
C GLU A 305 4.90 -19.74 -4.89
N TYR A 306 6.08 -19.53 -4.29
CA TYR A 306 7.35 -19.91 -4.92
C TYR A 306 7.45 -21.43 -4.97
N LEU A 307 7.19 -22.08 -3.83
CA LEU A 307 7.22 -23.54 -3.69
C LEU A 307 6.17 -24.21 -4.59
N LYS A 308 4.95 -23.68 -4.63
CA LYS A 308 3.89 -24.19 -5.53
C LYS A 308 4.17 -23.98 -7.02
N SER A 309 5.10 -23.09 -7.35
CA SER A 309 5.48 -22.79 -8.72
C SER A 309 6.67 -23.61 -9.21
N LEU A 310 7.29 -24.40 -8.32
CA LEU A 310 8.42 -25.27 -8.65
C LEU A 310 7.99 -26.36 -9.64
N ASP A 311 8.85 -26.60 -10.62
CA ASP A 311 8.77 -27.74 -11.51
C ASP A 311 9.47 -28.97 -10.93
N VAL A 312 9.64 -30.01 -11.75
CA VAL A 312 10.30 -31.26 -11.36
C VAL A 312 11.72 -31.03 -10.81
N VAL A 313 12.46 -30.05 -11.33
CA VAL A 313 13.84 -29.74 -10.91
C VAL A 313 13.85 -28.96 -9.60
N GLY A 314 12.95 -27.98 -9.46
CA GLY A 314 12.79 -27.27 -8.19
C GLY A 314 12.36 -28.21 -7.06
N LEU A 315 11.43 -29.13 -7.34
CA LEU A 315 10.97 -30.13 -6.39
C LEU A 315 12.05 -31.15 -6.05
N SER A 316 12.91 -31.55 -7.00
CA SER A 316 14.01 -32.47 -6.71
C SER A 316 15.06 -31.81 -5.80
N TRP A 317 15.31 -30.51 -5.95
CA TRP A 317 16.18 -29.76 -5.04
C TRP A 317 15.58 -29.68 -3.63
N LEU A 318 14.30 -29.34 -3.51
CA LEU A 318 13.62 -29.31 -2.21
C LEU A 318 13.64 -30.69 -1.54
N THR A 319 13.43 -31.76 -2.31
CA THR A 319 13.50 -33.15 -1.84
C THR A 319 14.91 -33.52 -1.37
N ARG A 320 15.96 -33.10 -2.09
CA ARG A 320 17.35 -33.25 -1.65
C ARG A 320 17.56 -32.60 -0.30
N LEU A 321 17.08 -31.37 -0.12
CA LEU A 321 17.21 -30.64 1.15
C LEU A 321 16.49 -31.35 2.31
N CYS A 322 15.26 -31.79 2.11
CA CYS A 322 14.51 -32.57 3.10
C CYS A 322 15.27 -33.84 3.54
N ASN A 323 15.86 -34.57 2.59
CA ASN A 323 16.62 -35.78 2.89
C ASN A 323 17.95 -35.51 3.62
N ILE A 324 18.59 -34.36 3.37
CA ILE A 324 19.78 -33.93 4.13
C ILE A 324 19.40 -33.64 5.58
N ALA A 325 18.31 -32.91 5.79
CA ALA A 325 17.80 -32.62 7.13
C ALA A 325 17.41 -33.91 7.87
N TRP A 326 16.72 -34.83 7.18
CA TRP A 326 16.34 -36.13 7.71
C TRP A 326 17.55 -36.96 8.16
N ARG A 327 18.56 -37.11 7.29
CA ARG A 327 19.78 -37.88 7.61
C ARG A 327 20.65 -37.26 8.68
N SER A 328 20.77 -35.93 8.68
CA SER A 328 21.63 -35.21 9.62
C SER A 328 21.00 -35.01 10.99
N GLY A 329 19.67 -35.15 11.10
CA GLY A 329 18.91 -34.75 12.30
C GLY A 329 19.00 -33.26 12.59
N THR A 330 19.42 -32.44 11.61
CA THR A 330 19.61 -31.00 11.75
C THR A 330 18.74 -30.24 10.75
N VAL A 331 18.23 -29.09 11.18
CA VAL A 331 17.45 -28.17 10.34
C VAL A 331 18.20 -26.84 10.20
N PRO A 332 17.99 -26.10 9.11
CA PRO A 332 18.62 -24.79 8.94
C PRO A 332 18.27 -23.82 10.08
N LEU A 333 19.23 -23.01 10.49
CA LEU A 333 19.12 -21.96 11.50
C LEU A 333 18.72 -20.63 10.82
N ASP A 334 17.43 -20.42 10.57
CA ASP A 334 16.89 -19.16 10.00
C ASP A 334 16.97 -17.94 10.94
#